data_AF-A0A4P1REW7-F1
#
_entry.id   AF-A0A4P1REW7-F1
#
_cell.length_a   1.000
_cell.length_b   1.000
_cell.length_c   1.000
_cell.angle_alpha   90.00
_cell.angle_beta   90.00
_cell.angle_gamma   90.00
#
_symmetry.space_group_name_H-M   'P 1'
#
loop_
_entity.id
_entity.type
_entity.pdbx_description
1 polymer ?
#
loop_
_entity_poly.entity_id
_entity_poly.type
_entity_poly.pdbx_seq_one_letter_code
_entity_poly.pdbx_strand_id
1 'polypeptide(L)'
;MNILPYRHCFLSPPRYSLHFHNPNHSFFTIFPSTTTVSLLPFNASLRFSAHRNLVFHSPPLSTSSDHHRCSDTPLTKLPFDFVRLAVSAAMFVCFGFCFGIRSCSASSTSLIAAPSSVQVEENSNQDDHDGREYDKKENVVDKELEEAFNAWKSKTYALTVPLKVVALQGSIPPSWIKDFINSQGKRLKFKLKYNASLESIFSDLSIPFTKGNLGPASALAADIVGIGDSWLKFAVEKAVIEPMRDVEDQDWFKALDQKWKVYLRRNSDGEIDPKGDIWAAPYRWGCMVIAYKTNKFDKHKLAPIEDWADLWRPDLAGRISMVDSPREVVGAVLKYMGGSYNTKDINAEVNGGRDAVKLNLALLAKQVRLFDSAGYLKAFGAGDTWVAVGWSSDIIPVAKRMSNVAVIVPKSGASLWADLWAIPAASKIQTSKIGGRVRGPSPLIHQWIEFCLQAARALPFKQEVIPGASPSLQAHSNNVTAELTKGRPRLNTNLIGGAPPPEIAERCEFLEPLSNSTLSDYLWLIASVQEPGHGLVHKVRQYISSMVKLSGRINSKLT
;
A
#
# COMPACT_ATOMS: atom_id res chain seq x y z
N MET A 1 30.79 -30.15 -43.49
CA MET A 1 31.20 -29.28 -44.63
C MET A 1 31.20 -27.84 -44.14
N ASN A 2 32.41 -27.27 -44.04
CA ASN A 2 32.86 -25.86 -43.93
C ASN A 2 32.13 -24.94 -42.93
N ILE A 3 32.68 -24.54 -41.76
CA ILE A 3 33.93 -23.79 -41.44
C ILE A 3 33.95 -22.34 -42.01
N LEU A 4 33.73 -21.36 -41.08
CA LEU A 4 34.28 -19.98 -40.86
C LEU A 4 35.33 -19.38 -41.86
N PRO A 5 35.81 -18.10 -41.77
CA PRO A 5 35.66 -17.01 -40.75
C PRO A 5 35.65 -15.51 -41.22
N TYR A 6 35.46 -14.59 -40.26
CA TYR A 6 36.06 -13.23 -40.04
C TYR A 6 36.29 -12.20 -41.18
N ARG A 7 35.93 -10.92 -40.91
CA ARG A 7 36.89 -9.79 -40.80
C ARG A 7 36.29 -8.49 -40.23
N HIS A 8 36.97 -7.96 -39.20
CA HIS A 8 36.95 -6.57 -38.75
C HIS A 8 37.68 -5.67 -39.78
N CYS A 9 37.18 -4.44 -40.00
CA CYS A 9 38.00 -3.31 -40.44
C CYS A 9 37.50 -2.01 -39.79
N PHE A 10 38.40 -1.38 -39.05
CA PHE A 10 38.39 0.02 -38.61
C PHE A 10 38.22 0.97 -39.80
N LEU A 11 37.53 2.11 -39.61
CA LEU A 11 37.80 3.41 -40.26
C LEU A 11 36.93 4.52 -39.65
N SER A 12 37.58 5.50 -39.02
CA SER A 12 37.13 6.86 -38.72
C SER A 12 38.33 7.79 -38.95
N PRO A 13 38.20 9.11 -39.19
CA PRO A 13 37.10 9.95 -39.70
C PRO A 13 37.60 10.90 -40.82
N PRO A 14 36.88 12.00 -41.15
CA PRO A 14 37.62 13.26 -41.34
C PRO A 14 37.10 14.44 -40.51
N ARG A 15 38.06 15.34 -40.26
CA ARG A 15 38.01 16.58 -39.49
C ARG A 15 37.42 17.72 -40.32
N TYR A 16 36.79 18.68 -39.64
CA TYR A 16 36.95 20.10 -39.95
C TYR A 16 37.19 20.89 -38.65
N SER A 17 38.16 21.79 -38.72
CA SER A 17 38.68 22.67 -37.68
C SER A 17 38.64 24.12 -38.17
N LEU A 18 38.50 25.09 -37.25
CA LEU A 18 39.21 26.39 -37.15
C LEU A 18 38.47 27.28 -36.13
N HIS A 19 39.01 27.49 -34.92
CA HIS A 19 39.92 28.56 -34.45
C HIS A 19 39.16 29.71 -33.76
N PHE A 20 39.18 29.81 -32.42
CA PHE A 20 40.19 30.41 -31.51
C PHE A 20 40.22 31.94 -31.52
N HIS A 21 39.83 32.56 -30.39
CA HIS A 21 40.66 33.58 -29.72
C HIS A 21 40.22 33.81 -28.26
N ASN A 22 41.20 33.67 -27.37
CA ASN A 22 41.24 34.15 -25.99
C ASN A 22 42.49 35.04 -25.91
N PRO A 23 42.51 36.10 -25.09
CA PRO A 23 43.73 36.34 -24.32
C PRO A 23 43.49 36.71 -22.86
N ASN A 24 44.42 36.21 -22.04
CA ASN A 24 44.66 36.47 -20.63
C ASN A 24 45.35 37.84 -20.37
N HIS A 25 45.41 38.17 -19.06
CA HIS A 25 46.32 39.04 -18.29
C HIS A 25 45.61 40.23 -17.62
N SER A 26 45.89 40.69 -16.40
CA SER A 26 46.62 40.23 -15.20
C SER A 26 46.39 41.30 -14.11
N PHE A 27 46.37 40.90 -12.83
CA PHE A 27 46.75 41.64 -11.60
C PHE A 27 46.56 43.18 -11.49
N PHE A 28 45.87 43.65 -10.43
CA PHE A 28 46.47 44.42 -9.32
C PHE A 28 45.46 44.73 -8.18
N THR A 29 46.04 44.87 -7.00
CA THR A 29 45.55 44.98 -5.62
C THR A 29 45.06 46.40 -5.25
N ILE A 30 44.32 46.55 -4.12
CA ILE A 30 44.33 47.63 -3.08
C ILE A 30 42.91 48.05 -2.58
N PHE A 31 42.66 47.84 -1.28
CA PHE A 31 41.62 48.45 -0.38
C PHE A 31 42.05 49.87 0.08
N PRO A 32 41.35 50.65 0.96
CA PRO A 32 39.93 50.77 1.40
C PRO A 32 39.42 52.24 1.18
N SER A 33 38.22 52.75 1.56
CA SER A 33 37.78 53.12 2.93
C SER A 33 36.43 53.89 2.95
N THR A 34 35.69 53.69 4.04
CA THR A 34 34.69 54.53 4.80
C THR A 34 34.23 55.91 4.26
N THR A 35 32.97 56.33 4.43
CA THR A 35 32.50 57.11 5.62
C THR A 35 30.95 57.23 5.71
N THR A 36 30.45 57.14 6.95
CA THR A 36 29.12 57.36 7.58
C THR A 36 28.66 58.82 7.71
N VAL A 37 27.33 59.10 7.65
CA VAL A 37 26.51 60.07 8.44
C VAL A 37 25.03 59.68 8.19
N SER A 38 24.15 59.17 9.07
CA SER A 38 23.60 59.51 10.41
C SER A 38 22.43 60.54 10.43
N LEU A 39 21.34 60.09 11.11
CA LEU A 39 20.29 60.81 11.86
C LEU A 39 18.93 61.20 11.22
N LEU A 40 17.90 60.54 11.78
CA LEU A 40 16.45 60.84 11.95
C LEU A 40 16.19 62.26 12.56
N PRO A 41 14.95 62.75 12.85
CA PRO A 41 13.59 62.12 12.85
C PRO A 41 12.45 63.02 12.27
N PHE A 42 11.19 62.54 12.21
CA PHE A 42 10.02 63.17 12.90
C PHE A 42 8.69 62.42 12.64
N ASN A 43 7.97 62.20 13.74
CA ASN A 43 6.57 61.75 13.84
C ASN A 43 5.59 62.90 13.49
N ALA A 44 4.44 62.57 12.89
CA ALA A 44 3.17 63.21 13.25
C ALA A 44 1.98 62.35 12.80
N SER A 45 1.00 62.27 13.70
CA SER A 45 -0.16 61.38 13.69
C SER A 45 -1.45 62.20 13.66
N LEU A 46 -2.50 61.59 13.09
CA LEU A 46 -3.94 61.79 13.35
C LEU A 46 -4.63 63.10 12.92
N ARG A 47 -5.75 62.94 12.18
CA ARG A 47 -7.07 63.39 12.63
C ARG A 47 -8.21 62.58 12.00
N PHE A 48 -9.14 62.18 12.87
CA PHE A 48 -10.44 61.55 12.63
C PHE A 48 -11.46 62.55 12.06
N SER A 49 -12.45 62.04 11.32
CA SER A 49 -13.86 62.42 11.54
C SER A 49 -14.78 61.26 11.18
N ALA A 50 -15.75 61.05 12.07
CA ALA A 50 -16.77 60.02 12.02
C ALA A 50 -18.06 60.57 11.38
N HIS A 51 -18.82 59.72 10.70
CA HIS A 51 -20.27 59.70 10.88
C HIS A 51 -20.90 58.35 10.51
N ARG A 52 -21.77 57.90 11.42
CA ARG A 52 -22.70 56.77 11.32
C ARG A 52 -23.84 57.13 10.36
N ASN A 53 -24.43 56.14 9.69
CA ASN A 53 -25.82 55.76 9.94
C ASN A 53 -26.22 54.47 9.20
N LEU A 54 -26.83 53.57 9.98
CA LEU A 54 -27.61 52.40 9.57
C LEU A 54 -29.03 52.85 9.22
N VAL A 55 -29.63 52.29 8.17
CA VAL A 55 -31.09 52.28 8.00
C VAL A 55 -31.52 50.90 7.48
N PHE A 56 -32.34 50.24 8.29
CA PHE A 56 -33.18 49.09 7.98
C PHE A 56 -34.46 49.57 7.29
N HIS A 57 -34.95 48.88 6.25
CA HIS A 57 -36.37 48.93 5.90
C HIS A 57 -36.86 47.66 5.19
N SER A 58 -38.00 47.17 5.66
CA SER A 58 -39.03 46.35 5.01
C SER A 58 -40.32 46.58 5.81
N PRO A 59 -41.56 46.32 5.33
CA PRO A 59 -42.15 46.24 3.99
C PRO A 59 -43.43 47.14 3.90
N PRO A 60 -44.39 46.90 2.97
CA PRO A 60 -45.67 46.32 3.43
C PRO A 60 -46.37 45.33 2.48
N LEU A 61 -47.41 44.73 3.06
CA LEU A 61 -48.30 43.62 2.66
C LEU A 61 -49.53 44.06 1.83
N SER A 62 -50.10 43.13 1.05
CA SER A 62 -51.55 42.94 0.81
C SER A 62 -51.72 41.47 0.35
N THR A 63 -52.39 40.53 1.03
CA THR A 63 -53.78 40.30 1.51
C THR A 63 -54.83 40.03 0.43
N SER A 64 -55.15 38.74 0.23
CA SER A 64 -56.52 38.15 0.22
C SER A 64 -56.36 36.62 0.02
N SER A 65 -56.57 35.77 1.04
CA SER A 65 -57.83 35.04 1.35
C SER A 65 -58.22 34.08 0.19
N ASP A 66 -58.43 32.78 0.37
CA ASP A 66 -59.32 32.06 1.30
C ASP A 66 -58.88 30.57 1.41
N HIS A 67 -58.70 30.04 2.63
CA HIS A 67 -59.64 29.18 3.41
C HIS A 67 -59.90 27.74 2.90
N HIS A 68 -59.29 26.75 3.56
CA HIS A 68 -59.93 25.72 4.43
C HIS A 68 -58.98 24.50 4.63
N ARG A 69 -58.44 24.27 5.85
CA ARG A 69 -58.97 23.46 6.98
C ARG A 69 -58.87 21.94 6.69
N CYS A 70 -57.84 21.24 7.18
CA CYS A 70 -57.66 20.62 8.52
C CYS A 70 -58.60 19.43 8.80
N SER A 71 -58.04 18.22 8.97
CA SER A 71 -58.41 17.23 10.02
C SER A 71 -57.63 15.91 9.89
N ASP A 72 -56.85 15.59 10.94
CA ASP A 72 -56.83 14.37 11.77
C ASP A 72 -56.75 12.92 11.19
N THR A 73 -55.75 12.22 11.75
CA THR A 73 -55.51 10.77 12.08
C THR A 73 -56.74 9.86 12.29
N PRO A 74 -56.67 8.47 12.35
CA PRO A 74 -55.62 7.63 12.96
C PRO A 74 -55.38 6.17 12.43
N LEU A 75 -54.47 5.47 13.12
CA LEU A 75 -54.13 4.03 13.24
C LEU A 75 -55.19 2.94 12.88
N THR A 76 -54.74 1.79 12.37
CA THR A 76 -55.12 0.40 12.83
C THR A 76 -54.24 -0.67 12.12
N LYS A 77 -53.38 -1.41 12.84
CA LYS A 77 -53.53 -2.79 13.40
C LYS A 77 -53.27 -3.97 12.43
N LEU A 78 -52.14 -4.65 12.71
CA LEU A 78 -51.76 -6.07 12.48
C LEU A 78 -52.88 -7.08 12.84
N PRO A 79 -52.89 -8.34 12.32
CA PRO A 79 -52.01 -9.43 12.85
C PRO A 79 -51.59 -10.62 11.93
N PHE A 80 -50.48 -11.28 12.34
CA PHE A 80 -50.19 -12.73 12.53
C PHE A 80 -50.74 -13.78 11.52
N ASP A 81 -50.09 -14.90 11.16
CA ASP A 81 -48.93 -15.63 11.67
C ASP A 81 -48.61 -16.81 10.71
N PHE A 82 -47.45 -17.43 10.93
CA PHE A 82 -47.09 -18.85 10.81
C PHE A 82 -45.83 -19.26 10.03
N VAL A 83 -44.96 -19.84 10.85
CA VAL A 83 -43.61 -20.38 10.72
C VAL A 83 -43.67 -21.89 10.44
N ARG A 84 -42.66 -22.45 9.76
CA ARG A 84 -41.84 -23.67 10.11
C ARG A 84 -41.25 -24.30 8.84
N LEU A 85 -39.93 -24.44 8.70
CA LEU A 85 -38.98 -25.37 9.36
C LEU A 85 -39.27 -26.85 9.05
N ALA A 86 -38.38 -27.50 8.30
CA ALA A 86 -38.28 -28.96 8.23
C ALA A 86 -36.83 -29.41 7.98
N VAL A 87 -36.45 -30.47 8.72
CA VAL A 87 -35.15 -31.13 8.79
C VAL A 87 -35.34 -32.59 8.38
N SER A 88 -34.38 -33.12 7.59
CA SER A 88 -33.90 -34.51 7.46
C SER A 88 -34.77 -35.64 6.86
N ALA A 89 -34.14 -36.37 5.92
CA ALA A 89 -33.86 -37.83 5.94
C ALA A 89 -34.26 -38.63 4.67
N ALA A 90 -33.22 -39.16 4.01
CA ALA A 90 -33.05 -40.44 3.31
C ALA A 90 -34.19 -41.08 2.47
N MET A 91 -33.86 -41.45 1.21
CA MET A 91 -34.17 -42.78 0.64
C MET A 91 -33.17 -43.16 -0.48
N PHE A 92 -32.74 -44.42 -0.42
CA PHE A 92 -31.90 -45.19 -1.36
C PHE A 92 -32.66 -45.55 -2.65
N VAL A 93 -31.98 -45.53 -3.81
CA VAL A 93 -32.20 -46.49 -4.91
C VAL A 93 -30.86 -46.83 -5.59
N CYS A 94 -30.54 -48.12 -5.62
CA CYS A 94 -29.42 -48.75 -6.30
C CYS A 94 -29.76 -49.12 -7.76
N PHE A 95 -28.79 -48.98 -8.66
CA PHE A 95 -28.48 -49.81 -9.85
C PHE A 95 -27.06 -49.35 -10.27
N GLY A 96 -25.99 -50.12 -10.46
CA GLY A 96 -25.78 -51.54 -10.73
C GLY A 96 -24.86 -51.66 -11.96
N PHE A 97 -23.78 -52.48 -11.88
CA PHE A 97 -22.85 -52.96 -12.94
C PHE A 97 -21.69 -52.01 -13.36
N CYS A 98 -20.41 -52.41 -13.52
CA CYS A 98 -19.73 -53.72 -13.40
C CYS A 98 -18.18 -53.57 -13.37
N PHE A 99 -17.53 -54.35 -12.49
CA PHE A 99 -16.29 -55.15 -12.58
C PHE A 99 -14.97 -54.67 -13.22
N GLY A 100 -13.88 -54.91 -12.46
CA GLY A 100 -12.51 -55.11 -12.94
C GLY A 100 -11.51 -55.42 -11.82
N ILE A 101 -11.49 -56.65 -11.29
CA ILE A 101 -10.46 -57.17 -10.37
C ILE A 101 -9.41 -57.95 -11.18
N ARG A 102 -8.12 -57.76 -10.85
CA ARG A 102 -7.09 -58.78 -11.08
C ARG A 102 -6.07 -58.75 -9.94
N SER A 103 -5.97 -59.87 -9.24
CA SER A 103 -4.96 -60.20 -8.23
C SER A 103 -4.28 -61.52 -8.62
N CYS A 104 -2.96 -61.63 -8.40
CA CYS A 104 -2.18 -62.87 -8.19
C CYS A 104 -0.96 -62.50 -7.30
N SER A 105 -0.94 -62.91 -6.03
CA SER A 105 -0.10 -63.99 -5.40
C SER A 105 1.42 -63.72 -5.42
N ALA A 106 2.09 -63.40 -4.29
CA ALA A 106 2.52 -64.22 -3.13
C ALA A 106 3.92 -64.86 -3.29
N SER A 107 4.82 -64.59 -2.35
CA SER A 107 5.95 -65.44 -1.92
C SER A 107 6.54 -64.89 -0.61
N SER A 108 6.88 -65.79 0.32
CA SER A 108 7.30 -65.54 1.70
C SER A 108 8.49 -66.42 2.06
N THR A 109 9.53 -65.85 2.71
CA THR A 109 10.57 -66.42 3.61
C THR A 109 11.66 -65.35 3.82
N SER A 110 12.42 -65.18 4.91
CA SER A 110 12.50 -65.70 6.27
C SER A 110 13.49 -64.79 7.05
N LEU A 111 13.38 -64.78 8.39
CA LEU A 111 14.18 -64.10 9.41
C LEU A 111 15.71 -64.25 9.30
N ILE A 112 16.47 -63.21 9.70
CA ILE A 112 17.75 -63.32 10.45
C ILE A 112 17.87 -62.16 11.46
N ALA A 113 18.39 -62.52 12.65
CA ALA A 113 18.41 -61.81 13.92
C ALA A 113 19.50 -60.73 14.08
N ALA A 114 19.34 -59.91 15.14
CA ALA A 114 20.32 -58.97 15.68
C ALA A 114 21.46 -59.67 16.47
N PRO A 115 22.62 -59.00 16.65
CA PRO A 115 23.55 -59.34 17.72
C PRO A 115 23.55 -58.29 18.86
N SER A 116 23.32 -58.81 20.06
CA SER A 116 24.17 -58.74 21.26
C SER A 116 24.59 -57.39 21.86
N SER A 117 24.08 -57.19 23.07
CA SER A 117 24.50 -56.33 24.18
C SER A 117 25.95 -56.51 24.64
N VAL A 118 26.58 -55.40 25.07
CA VAL A 118 27.79 -55.36 25.91
C VAL A 118 27.36 -55.16 27.37
N GLN A 119 27.91 -56.00 28.25
CA GLN A 119 27.73 -55.99 29.70
C GLN A 119 28.60 -54.93 30.37
N VAL A 120 28.10 -54.33 31.45
CA VAL A 120 28.92 -53.75 32.53
C VAL A 120 28.40 -54.34 33.83
N GLU A 121 29.30 -55.03 34.54
CA GLU A 121 29.13 -55.58 35.87
C GLU A 121 29.06 -54.48 36.92
N GLU A 122 28.23 -54.66 37.96
CA GLU A 122 28.58 -54.14 39.28
C GLU A 122 28.03 -55.05 40.39
N ASN A 123 28.89 -55.29 41.37
CA ASN A 123 28.83 -56.32 42.40
C ASN A 123 27.72 -56.13 43.42
N SER A 124 27.21 -57.27 43.89
CA SER A 124 26.38 -57.46 45.08
C SER A 124 27.14 -57.17 46.38
N ASN A 125 26.47 -56.52 47.32
CA ASN A 125 26.63 -56.79 48.75
C ASN A 125 25.24 -56.92 49.39
N GLN A 126 25.17 -57.89 50.29
CA GLN A 126 24.01 -58.46 50.93
C GLN A 126 23.69 -57.71 52.23
N ASP A 127 22.40 -57.51 52.55
CA ASP A 127 21.93 -57.53 53.95
C ASP A 127 20.39 -57.63 54.05
N ASP A 128 19.98 -58.18 55.18
CA ASP A 128 18.77 -58.93 55.49
C ASP A 128 17.45 -58.15 55.64
N HIS A 129 16.35 -58.91 55.46
CA HIS A 129 15.02 -58.85 56.09
C HIS A 129 14.45 -57.49 56.53
N ASP A 130 13.31 -57.06 55.95
CA ASP A 130 11.99 -57.03 56.61
C ASP A 130 10.87 -56.55 55.64
N GLY A 131 9.62 -56.92 55.94
CA GLY A 131 8.45 -56.08 55.60
C GLY A 131 7.89 -56.13 54.17
N ARG A 132 6.96 -57.07 53.94
CA ARG A 132 5.98 -57.03 52.84
C ARG A 132 5.18 -55.71 52.85
N GLU A 133 4.80 -55.29 51.63
CA GLU A 133 3.67 -54.40 51.31
C GLU A 133 3.97 -52.92 50.96
N TYR A 134 4.99 -52.65 50.15
CA TYR A 134 5.13 -51.34 49.47
C TYR A 134 5.20 -51.38 47.94
N ASP A 135 5.28 -52.57 47.33
CA ASP A 135 5.74 -52.70 45.93
C ASP A 135 4.63 -52.74 44.85
N LYS A 136 3.36 -52.80 45.27
CA LYS A 136 2.22 -52.83 44.33
C LYS A 136 1.72 -51.45 43.93
N LYS A 137 1.99 -50.40 44.72
CA LYS A 137 1.54 -49.05 44.38
C LYS A 137 2.52 -48.34 43.44
N GLU A 138 3.83 -48.45 43.63
CA GLU A 138 4.82 -47.85 42.72
C GLU A 138 4.78 -48.48 41.32
N ASN A 139 4.74 -49.81 41.22
CA ASN A 139 4.61 -50.49 39.92
C ASN A 139 3.31 -50.16 39.16
N VAL A 140 2.22 -49.84 39.87
CA VAL A 140 0.96 -49.41 39.23
C VAL A 140 1.03 -47.95 38.81
N VAL A 141 1.64 -47.08 39.63
CA VAL A 141 1.86 -45.67 39.31
C VAL A 141 2.78 -45.52 38.10
N ASP A 142 3.86 -46.29 38.02
CA ASP A 142 4.78 -46.30 36.88
C ASP A 142 4.10 -46.82 35.62
N LYS A 143 3.24 -47.84 35.75
CA LYS A 143 2.48 -48.37 34.61
C LYS A 143 1.39 -47.41 34.14
N GLU A 144 0.70 -46.72 35.04
CA GLU A 144 -0.24 -45.65 34.71
C GLU A 144 0.46 -44.44 34.08
N LEU A 145 1.65 -44.08 34.56
CA LEU A 145 2.48 -43.01 33.98
C LEU A 145 2.99 -43.39 32.60
N GLU A 146 3.43 -44.64 32.41
CA GLU A 146 3.90 -45.17 31.13
C GLU A 146 2.73 -45.28 30.14
N GLU A 147 1.55 -45.71 30.58
CA GLU A 147 0.31 -45.73 29.79
C GLU A 147 -0.17 -44.31 29.46
N ALA A 148 -0.11 -43.37 30.40
CA ALA A 148 -0.43 -41.96 30.18
C ALA A 148 0.58 -41.29 29.23
N PHE A 149 1.85 -41.64 29.31
CA PHE A 149 2.93 -41.14 28.45
C PHE A 149 2.82 -41.72 27.03
N ASN A 150 2.47 -43.00 26.89
CA ASN A 150 2.20 -43.63 25.61
C ASN A 150 0.87 -43.14 25.00
N ALA A 151 -0.15 -42.87 25.82
CA ALA A 151 -1.36 -42.15 25.43
C ALA A 151 -1.08 -40.70 25.00
N TRP A 152 -0.09 -40.04 25.62
CA TRP A 152 0.36 -38.71 25.23
C TRP A 152 1.18 -38.71 23.94
N LYS A 153 2.08 -39.70 23.73
CA LYS A 153 2.82 -39.89 22.47
C LYS A 153 1.89 -40.25 21.30
N SER A 154 0.88 -41.08 21.55
CA SER A 154 -0.12 -41.47 20.53
C SER A 154 -1.09 -40.34 20.20
N LYS A 155 -1.24 -39.34 21.08
CA LYS A 155 -1.80 -38.03 20.71
C LYS A 155 -0.78 -37.32 19.84
N THR A 156 -0.78 -37.65 18.55
CA THR A 156 -0.17 -36.82 17.52
C THR A 156 -0.93 -35.50 17.48
N TYR A 157 -0.59 -34.56 18.35
CA TYR A 157 -0.96 -33.17 18.17
C TYR A 157 -0.23 -32.73 16.91
N ALA A 158 -0.84 -32.89 15.75
CA ALA A 158 -0.40 -32.22 14.55
C ALA A 158 -0.44 -30.73 14.89
N LEU A 159 0.73 -30.18 15.27
CA LEU A 159 0.89 -28.78 15.62
C LEU A 159 0.40 -27.96 14.43
N THR A 160 -0.84 -27.48 14.53
CA THR A 160 -1.40 -26.60 13.51
C THR A 160 -0.65 -25.29 13.57
N VAL A 161 -0.12 -24.85 12.44
CA VAL A 161 0.62 -23.59 12.35
C VAL A 161 -0.36 -22.52 11.86
N PRO A 162 -0.77 -21.57 12.71
CA PRO A 162 -1.67 -20.50 12.28
C PRO A 162 -0.92 -19.50 11.40
N LEU A 163 -1.61 -18.94 10.42
CA LEU A 163 -1.17 -17.73 9.72
C LEU A 163 -2.39 -16.85 9.48
N LYS A 164 -2.39 -15.66 10.09
CA LYS A 164 -3.42 -14.66 9.96
C LYS A 164 -2.90 -13.46 9.15
N VAL A 165 -3.53 -13.23 8.01
CA VAL A 165 -3.21 -12.17 7.06
C VAL A 165 -4.34 -11.14 7.07
N VAL A 166 -4.01 -9.84 7.04
CA VAL A 166 -4.97 -8.76 6.76
C VAL A 166 -4.54 -8.04 5.50
N ALA A 167 -5.42 -7.94 4.51
CA ALA A 167 -5.08 -7.42 3.19
C ALA A 167 -6.11 -6.41 2.68
N LEU A 168 -5.70 -5.60 1.71
CA LEU A 168 -6.63 -4.75 0.96
C LEU A 168 -7.58 -5.62 0.14
N GLN A 169 -8.86 -5.24 0.11
CA GLN A 169 -9.86 -5.91 -0.71
C GLN A 169 -9.46 -5.88 -2.20
N GLY A 170 -9.52 -7.05 -2.85
CA GLY A 170 -9.14 -7.18 -4.25
C GLY A 170 -7.63 -7.15 -4.52
N SER A 171 -6.77 -7.17 -3.49
CA SER A 171 -5.32 -7.22 -3.68
C SER A 171 -4.72 -8.62 -3.77
N ILE A 172 -5.43 -9.63 -3.25
CA ILE A 172 -5.05 -11.04 -3.35
C ILE A 172 -6.16 -11.81 -4.09
N PRO A 173 -5.85 -12.54 -5.18
CA PRO A 173 -6.81 -13.40 -5.86
C PRO A 173 -7.29 -14.55 -4.95
N PRO A 174 -8.57 -14.93 -5.00
CA PRO A 174 -9.07 -16.07 -4.23
C PRO A 174 -8.35 -17.39 -4.55
N SER A 175 -7.86 -17.57 -5.79
CA SER A 175 -7.08 -18.75 -6.18
C SER A 175 -5.77 -18.89 -5.40
N TRP A 176 -5.11 -17.78 -5.07
CA TRP A 176 -3.85 -17.81 -4.33
C TRP A 176 -4.01 -18.37 -2.93
N ILE A 177 -5.14 -18.11 -2.29
CA ILE A 177 -5.44 -18.64 -0.96
C ILE A 177 -5.49 -20.16 -1.01
N LYS A 178 -6.22 -20.71 -1.99
CA LYS A 178 -6.35 -22.16 -2.17
C LYS A 178 -5.00 -22.78 -2.49
N ASP A 179 -4.23 -22.17 -3.38
CA ASP A 179 -2.92 -22.66 -3.79
C ASP A 179 -1.93 -22.66 -2.62
N PHE A 180 -1.92 -21.61 -1.80
CA PHE A 180 -1.08 -21.55 -0.61
C PHE A 180 -1.48 -22.59 0.44
N ILE A 181 -2.78 -22.77 0.67
CA ILE A 181 -3.27 -23.82 1.59
C ILE A 181 -2.82 -25.20 1.11
N ASN A 182 -2.91 -25.46 -0.19
CA ASN A 182 -2.46 -26.71 -0.78
C ASN A 182 -0.95 -26.90 -0.67
N SER A 183 -0.15 -25.83 -0.85
CA SER A 183 1.31 -25.91 -0.78
C SER A 183 1.83 -26.15 0.64
N GLN A 184 1.13 -25.63 1.66
CA GLN A 184 1.51 -25.82 3.08
C GLN A 184 0.94 -27.09 3.71
N GLY A 185 -0.05 -27.71 3.08
CA GLY A 185 -0.69 -28.95 3.54
C GLY A 185 -1.62 -28.76 4.75
N LYS A 186 -2.10 -29.90 5.29
CA LYS A 186 -3.19 -29.94 6.29
C LYS A 186 -2.87 -29.29 7.66
N ARG A 187 -1.61 -28.95 7.92
CA ARG A 187 -1.17 -28.35 9.20
C ARG A 187 -1.38 -26.83 9.25
N LEU A 188 -1.53 -26.17 8.10
CA LEU A 188 -1.77 -24.73 8.06
C LEU A 188 -3.20 -24.39 8.51
N LYS A 189 -3.31 -23.45 9.46
CA LYS A 189 -4.57 -22.81 9.81
C LYS A 189 -4.56 -21.36 9.29
N PHE A 190 -4.88 -21.20 8.01
CA PHE A 190 -4.87 -19.91 7.34
C PHE A 190 -6.14 -19.10 7.65
N LYS A 191 -5.98 -17.81 7.96
CA LYS A 191 -7.08 -16.85 8.13
C LYS A 191 -6.75 -15.57 7.38
N LEU A 192 -7.58 -15.21 6.41
CA LEU A 192 -7.44 -13.94 5.68
C LEU A 192 -8.63 -13.03 6.01
N LYS A 193 -8.32 -11.78 6.35
CA LYS A 193 -9.31 -10.71 6.52
C LYS A 193 -9.06 -9.65 5.45
N TYR A 194 -10.11 -9.24 4.76
CA TYR A 194 -10.05 -8.12 3.84
C TYR A 194 -10.59 -6.85 4.48
N ASN A 195 -9.96 -5.74 4.15
CA ASN A 195 -10.36 -4.39 4.52
C ASN A 195 -10.59 -3.56 3.26
N ALA A 196 -11.54 -2.62 3.32
CA ALA A 196 -11.92 -1.82 2.15
C ALA A 196 -10.84 -0.80 1.72
N SER A 197 -10.03 -0.31 2.66
CA SER A 197 -8.95 0.65 2.39
C SER A 197 -7.71 0.38 3.24
N LEU A 198 -6.54 0.76 2.74
CA LEU A 198 -5.27 0.69 3.47
C LEU A 198 -5.28 1.60 4.70
N GLU A 199 -5.92 2.77 4.60
CA GLU A 199 -6.16 3.67 5.73
C GLU A 199 -6.89 2.96 6.88
N SER A 200 -7.91 2.15 6.57
CA SER A 200 -8.64 1.39 7.59
C SER A 200 -7.76 0.33 8.27
N ILE A 201 -6.83 -0.30 7.53
CA ILE A 201 -5.88 -1.27 8.08
C ILE A 201 -4.90 -0.56 8.99
N PHE A 202 -4.30 0.55 8.55
CA PHE A 202 -3.36 1.33 9.33
C PHE A 202 -4.01 1.91 10.61
N SER A 203 -5.25 2.37 10.51
CA SER A 203 -6.04 2.85 11.65
C SER A 203 -6.30 1.71 12.66
N ASP A 204 -6.78 0.54 12.20
CA ASP A 204 -6.98 -0.66 13.05
C ASP A 204 -5.68 -1.14 13.69
N LEU A 205 -4.54 -1.01 12.99
CA LEU A 205 -3.21 -1.32 13.52
C LEU A 205 -2.79 -0.34 14.63
N SER A 206 -3.16 0.94 14.51
CA SER A 206 -2.74 2.01 15.42
C SER A 206 -3.65 2.18 16.64
N ILE A 207 -4.94 1.87 16.54
CA ILE A 207 -5.93 2.04 17.61
C ILE A 207 -5.51 1.39 18.94
N PRO A 208 -5.01 0.14 18.98
CA PRO A 208 -4.66 -0.51 20.23
C PRO A 208 -3.59 0.24 21.04
N PHE A 209 -2.64 0.90 20.35
CA PHE A 209 -1.59 1.70 21.00
C PHE A 209 -2.11 3.03 21.58
N THR A 210 -3.31 3.47 21.19
CA THR A 210 -3.92 4.74 21.67
C THR A 210 -5.07 4.52 22.65
N LYS A 211 -5.90 3.49 22.42
CA LYS A 211 -7.14 3.23 23.18
C LYS A 211 -7.09 1.95 24.02
N GLY A 212 -6.03 1.14 23.94
CA GLY A 212 -5.85 -0.10 24.72
C GLY A 212 -6.81 -1.26 24.40
N ASN A 213 -7.83 -1.03 23.57
CA ASN A 213 -8.78 -2.07 23.16
C ASN A 213 -8.19 -2.92 22.02
N LEU A 214 -7.85 -4.15 22.36
CA LEU A 214 -7.27 -5.12 21.43
C LEU A 214 -8.13 -6.38 21.37
N GLY A 215 -8.83 -6.54 20.24
CA GLY A 215 -9.66 -7.70 19.96
C GLY A 215 -8.99 -8.68 18.98
N PRO A 216 -9.44 -9.96 18.94
CA PRO A 216 -8.87 -10.97 18.05
C PRO A 216 -9.09 -10.67 16.56
N ALA A 217 -10.03 -9.78 16.21
CA ALA A 217 -10.28 -9.33 14.84
C ALA A 217 -9.41 -8.14 14.40
N SER A 218 -8.63 -7.53 15.31
CA SER A 218 -7.78 -6.38 14.99
C SER A 218 -6.64 -6.77 14.04
N ALA A 219 -6.23 -5.81 13.22
CA ALA A 219 -5.04 -5.88 12.37
C ALA A 219 -3.75 -6.10 13.18
N LEU A 220 -3.64 -5.52 14.38
CA LEU A 220 -2.49 -5.75 15.25
C LEU A 220 -2.39 -7.20 15.75
N ALA A 221 -3.51 -7.91 15.78
CA ALA A 221 -3.58 -9.33 16.14
C ALA A 221 -3.36 -10.26 14.92
N ALA A 222 -2.94 -9.74 13.77
CA ALA A 222 -2.54 -10.54 12.61
C ALA A 222 -1.03 -10.85 12.67
N ASP A 223 -0.62 -11.88 11.94
CA ASP A 223 0.80 -12.20 11.75
C ASP A 223 1.43 -11.27 10.70
N ILE A 224 0.66 -10.89 9.68
CA ILE A 224 1.12 -10.01 8.60
C ILE A 224 -0.04 -9.13 8.12
N VAL A 225 0.26 -7.88 7.80
CA VAL A 225 -0.71 -6.88 7.37
C VAL A 225 -0.26 -6.18 6.10
N GLY A 226 -1.20 -5.85 5.21
CA GLY A 226 -0.96 -5.01 4.05
C GLY A 226 -1.06 -3.53 4.42
N ILE A 227 -0.01 -2.76 4.15
CA ILE A 227 0.03 -1.31 4.29
C ILE A 227 0.48 -0.67 2.98
N GLY A 228 0.07 0.56 2.70
CA GLY A 228 0.66 1.33 1.60
C GLY A 228 2.01 1.93 2.00
N ASP A 229 2.89 2.12 1.03
CA ASP A 229 4.22 2.69 1.18
C ASP A 229 4.25 4.08 1.84
N SER A 230 3.27 4.94 1.53
CA SER A 230 3.12 6.26 2.15
C SER A 230 2.94 6.22 3.67
N TRP A 231 2.44 5.10 4.22
CA TRP A 231 2.32 4.90 5.67
C TRP A 231 3.54 4.25 6.31
N LEU A 232 4.51 3.73 5.53
CA LEU A 232 5.64 2.97 6.05
C LEU A 232 6.47 3.80 7.04
N LYS A 233 6.81 5.05 6.69
CA LYS A 233 7.53 5.98 7.58
C LYS A 233 6.85 6.06 8.94
N PHE A 234 5.56 6.42 8.94
CA PHE A 234 4.78 6.62 10.15
C PHE A 234 4.58 5.32 10.94
N ALA A 235 4.51 4.17 10.25
CA ALA A 235 4.38 2.86 10.89
C ALA A 235 5.64 2.52 11.72
N VAL A 236 6.81 2.82 11.15
CA VAL A 236 8.12 2.64 11.79
C VAL A 236 8.30 3.62 12.95
N GLU A 237 8.12 4.92 12.68
CA GLU A 237 8.27 6.00 13.67
C GLU A 237 7.35 5.79 14.89
N LYS A 238 6.11 5.37 14.67
CA LYS A 238 5.17 5.05 15.76
C LYS A 238 5.36 3.66 16.36
N ALA A 239 6.33 2.91 15.85
CA ALA A 239 6.70 1.60 16.34
C ALA A 239 5.53 0.58 16.33
N VAL A 240 4.55 0.75 15.43
CA VAL A 240 3.35 -0.11 15.31
C VAL A 240 3.58 -1.36 14.44
N ILE A 241 4.70 -1.40 13.72
CA ILE A 241 5.24 -2.57 13.03
C ILE A 241 6.63 -2.90 13.60
N GLU A 242 7.13 -4.09 13.29
CA GLU A 242 8.47 -4.56 13.66
C GLU A 242 9.29 -4.93 12.42
N PRO A 243 10.63 -4.81 12.47
CA PRO A 243 11.47 -5.14 11.34
C PRO A 243 11.42 -6.64 11.05
N MET A 244 11.50 -6.99 9.77
CA MET A 244 11.57 -8.37 9.32
C MET A 244 13.01 -8.88 9.49
N ARG A 245 13.16 -9.97 10.26
CA ARG A 245 14.46 -10.59 10.53
C ARG A 245 14.88 -11.52 9.39
N ASP A 246 16.19 -11.70 9.24
CA ASP A 246 16.80 -12.67 8.33
C ASP A 246 16.29 -12.57 6.88
N VAL A 247 15.96 -11.34 6.45
CA VAL A 247 15.41 -11.07 5.11
C VAL A 247 16.47 -11.10 4.03
N GLU A 248 17.70 -10.68 4.32
CA GLU A 248 18.77 -10.65 3.32
C GLU A 248 19.08 -12.01 2.72
N ASP A 249 18.84 -13.08 3.49
CA ASP A 249 19.04 -14.46 3.05
C ASP A 249 17.86 -15.04 2.27
N GLN A 250 16.70 -14.37 2.26
CA GLN A 250 15.50 -14.85 1.58
C GLN A 250 15.60 -14.66 0.06
N ASP A 251 15.17 -15.67 -0.69
CA ASP A 251 15.23 -15.67 -2.15
C ASP A 251 14.40 -14.55 -2.76
N TRP A 252 13.19 -14.30 -2.23
CA TRP A 252 12.36 -13.19 -2.68
C TRP A 252 13.07 -11.84 -2.58
N PHE A 253 13.85 -11.59 -1.53
CA PHE A 253 14.54 -10.31 -1.36
C PHE A 253 15.77 -10.22 -2.26
N LYS A 254 16.53 -11.31 -2.38
CA LYS A 254 17.67 -11.41 -3.31
C LYS A 254 17.25 -11.12 -4.75
N ALA A 255 16.07 -11.59 -5.15
CA ALA A 255 15.51 -11.41 -6.48
C ALA A 255 15.00 -9.98 -6.77
N LEU A 256 14.80 -9.13 -5.75
CA LEU A 256 14.35 -7.75 -5.97
C LEU A 256 15.45 -6.87 -6.59
N ASP A 257 15.03 -5.95 -7.44
CA ASP A 257 15.91 -4.91 -7.99
C ASP A 257 16.48 -4.00 -6.90
N GLN A 258 17.62 -3.37 -7.18
CA GLN A 258 18.33 -2.53 -6.21
C GLN A 258 17.47 -1.37 -5.69
N LYS A 259 16.60 -0.78 -6.53
CA LYS A 259 15.67 0.29 -6.14
C LYS A 259 14.76 -0.14 -4.98
N TRP A 260 14.25 -1.38 -5.02
CA TRP A 260 13.45 -1.94 -3.92
C TRP A 260 14.28 -2.20 -2.68
N LYS A 261 15.47 -2.78 -2.83
CA LYS A 261 16.37 -3.09 -1.71
C LYS A 261 16.73 -1.83 -0.91
N VAL A 262 16.95 -0.71 -1.58
CA VAL A 262 17.16 0.60 -0.93
C VAL A 262 15.84 1.12 -0.37
N TYR A 263 14.76 1.09 -1.16
CA TYR A 263 13.47 1.66 -0.78
C TYR A 263 12.78 0.94 0.38
N LEU A 264 13.17 -0.28 0.77
CA LEU A 264 12.55 -0.99 1.91
C LEU A 264 13.34 -0.86 3.22
N ARG A 265 14.58 -0.35 3.17
CA ARG A 265 15.41 -0.18 4.36
C ARG A 265 15.11 1.12 5.08
N ARG A 266 14.87 1.05 6.39
CA ARG A 266 14.58 2.21 7.24
C ARG A 266 15.33 2.16 8.56
N ASN A 267 15.69 3.34 9.06
CA ASN A 267 16.10 3.49 10.46
C ASN A 267 14.87 3.49 11.40
N SER A 268 15.08 3.66 12.70
CA SER A 268 14.01 3.70 13.71
C SER A 268 13.03 4.86 13.55
N ASP A 269 13.42 5.92 12.83
CA ASP A 269 12.57 7.10 12.58
C ASP A 269 11.74 6.95 11.30
N GLY A 270 11.86 5.81 10.60
CA GLY A 270 11.15 5.56 9.35
C GLY A 270 11.74 6.31 8.15
N GLU A 271 12.97 6.82 8.27
CA GLU A 271 13.73 7.44 7.18
C GLU A 271 14.52 6.38 6.41
N ILE A 272 14.80 6.65 5.12
CA ILE A 272 15.58 5.73 4.28
C ILE A 272 17.02 5.68 4.80
N ASP A 273 17.49 4.48 5.13
CA ASP A 273 18.86 4.25 5.62
C ASP A 273 19.43 2.98 5.00
N PRO A 274 20.55 3.04 4.24
CA PRO A 274 21.21 1.86 3.69
C PRO A 274 21.66 0.84 4.76
N LYS A 275 21.93 1.30 5.99
CA LYS A 275 22.29 0.45 7.13
C LYS A 275 21.09 0.06 8.00
N GLY A 276 19.90 0.55 7.64
CA GLY A 276 18.67 0.28 8.35
C GLY A 276 18.15 -1.13 8.12
N ASP A 277 17.22 -1.51 8.99
CA ASP A 277 16.49 -2.77 8.92
C ASP A 277 15.51 -2.78 7.75
N ILE A 278 15.07 -3.97 7.34
CA ILE A 278 14.02 -4.16 6.34
C ILE A 278 12.68 -4.28 7.06
N TRP A 279 11.75 -3.36 6.79
CA TRP A 279 10.50 -3.27 7.54
C TRP A 279 9.29 -3.87 6.83
N ALA A 280 9.42 -4.12 5.53
CA ALA A 280 8.30 -4.56 4.72
C ALA A 280 8.75 -5.32 3.45
N ALA A 281 7.84 -6.09 2.86
CA ALA A 281 8.03 -6.77 1.59
C ALA A 281 6.99 -6.30 0.57
N PRO A 282 7.37 -5.84 -0.63
CA PRO A 282 6.41 -5.37 -1.61
C PRO A 282 5.63 -6.56 -2.17
N TYR A 283 4.35 -6.36 -2.49
CA TYR A 283 3.56 -7.41 -3.16
C TYR A 283 2.75 -6.90 -4.35
N ARG A 284 2.54 -5.59 -4.42
CA ARG A 284 1.94 -4.91 -5.56
C ARG A 284 2.51 -3.50 -5.66
N TRP A 285 2.66 -3.01 -6.89
CA TRP A 285 3.06 -1.63 -7.13
C TRP A 285 2.42 -1.08 -8.39
N GLY A 286 2.57 0.21 -8.62
CA GLY A 286 2.16 0.87 -9.85
C GLY A 286 2.59 2.32 -9.84
N CYS A 287 1.92 3.13 -10.67
CA CYS A 287 2.21 4.56 -10.79
C CYS A 287 0.94 5.43 -10.75
N MET A 288 1.13 6.73 -10.59
CA MET A 288 0.15 7.73 -11.00
C MET A 288 0.00 7.75 -12.53
N VAL A 289 -1.24 7.86 -12.99
CA VAL A 289 -1.59 7.86 -14.42
C VAL A 289 -2.61 8.94 -14.75
N ILE A 290 -2.71 9.27 -16.03
CA ILE A 290 -3.69 10.19 -16.59
C ILE A 290 -4.63 9.38 -17.50
N ALA A 291 -5.92 9.36 -17.18
CA ALA A 291 -6.97 8.84 -18.05
C ALA A 291 -7.66 10.00 -18.77
N TYR A 292 -7.96 9.85 -20.06
CA TYR A 292 -8.74 10.84 -20.80
C TYR A 292 -9.73 10.20 -21.78
N LYS A 293 -10.82 10.92 -22.06
CA LYS A 293 -11.87 10.48 -22.99
C LYS A 293 -11.47 10.79 -24.43
N THR A 294 -11.09 9.77 -25.19
CA THR A 294 -10.61 9.93 -26.57
C THR A 294 -11.67 10.56 -27.46
N ASN A 295 -12.93 10.15 -27.33
CA ASN A 295 -14.03 10.72 -28.11
C ASN A 295 -14.27 12.23 -27.86
N LYS A 296 -14.00 12.73 -26.65
CA LYS A 296 -14.08 14.17 -26.34
C LYS A 296 -12.91 14.89 -27.01
N PHE A 297 -11.72 14.33 -26.93
CA PHE A 297 -10.53 14.89 -27.56
C PHE A 297 -10.68 14.97 -29.08
N ASP A 298 -11.12 13.89 -29.72
CA ASP A 298 -11.37 13.84 -31.17
C ASP A 298 -12.44 14.86 -31.59
N LYS A 299 -13.57 14.91 -30.88
CA LYS A 299 -14.67 15.84 -31.16
C LYS A 299 -14.22 17.31 -31.08
N HIS A 300 -13.37 17.63 -30.12
CA HIS A 300 -12.86 18.98 -29.89
C HIS A 300 -11.52 19.25 -30.60
N LYS A 301 -11.04 18.31 -31.43
CA LYS A 301 -9.76 18.39 -32.16
C LYS A 301 -8.56 18.68 -31.24
N LEU A 302 -8.60 18.13 -30.01
CA LEU A 302 -7.51 18.24 -29.05
C LEU A 302 -6.45 17.18 -29.34
N ALA A 303 -5.18 17.55 -29.26
CA ALA A 303 -4.10 16.58 -29.32
C ALA A 303 -4.22 15.58 -28.14
N PRO A 304 -3.84 14.30 -28.32
CA PRO A 304 -3.77 13.34 -27.22
C PRO A 304 -2.95 13.87 -26.02
N ILE A 305 -3.24 13.34 -24.83
CA ILE A 305 -2.39 13.56 -23.66
C ILE A 305 -1.19 12.63 -23.74
N GLU A 306 -0.01 13.17 -23.52
CA GLU A 306 1.26 12.46 -23.48
C GLU A 306 2.06 12.73 -22.20
N ASP A 307 1.91 13.91 -21.58
CA ASP A 307 2.72 14.32 -20.43
C ASP A 307 1.99 15.28 -19.48
N TRP A 308 2.61 15.62 -18.33
CA TRP A 308 2.02 16.53 -17.33
C TRP A 308 1.68 17.91 -17.90
N ALA A 309 2.49 18.44 -18.82
CA ALA A 309 2.27 19.75 -19.45
C ALA A 309 0.91 19.88 -20.14
N ASP A 310 0.35 18.76 -20.60
CA ASP A 310 -0.95 18.76 -21.26
C ASP A 310 -2.10 19.12 -20.33
N LEU A 311 -1.92 18.92 -19.02
CA LEU A 311 -2.93 19.31 -18.02
C LEU A 311 -3.07 20.83 -17.88
N TRP A 312 -2.10 21.62 -18.36
CA TRP A 312 -2.13 23.09 -18.33
C TRP A 312 -2.77 23.73 -19.56
N ARG A 313 -3.27 22.92 -20.51
CA ARG A 313 -3.95 23.43 -21.71
C ARG A 313 -5.24 24.17 -21.31
N PRO A 314 -5.49 25.39 -21.81
CA PRO A 314 -6.66 26.18 -21.43
C PRO A 314 -8.00 25.53 -21.80
N ASP A 315 -8.02 24.65 -22.81
CA ASP A 315 -9.21 23.90 -23.23
C ASP A 315 -9.69 22.89 -22.17
N LEU A 316 -8.86 22.57 -21.17
CA LEU A 316 -9.18 21.67 -20.08
C LEU A 316 -9.74 22.38 -18.84
N ALA A 317 -10.08 23.67 -18.94
CA ALA A 317 -10.58 24.47 -17.81
C ALA A 317 -11.83 23.83 -17.18
N GLY A 318 -11.74 23.45 -15.91
CA GLY A 318 -12.80 22.73 -15.19
C GLY A 318 -13.16 21.36 -15.80
N ARG A 319 -12.25 20.71 -16.54
CA ARG A 319 -12.45 19.40 -17.18
C ARG A 319 -11.58 18.30 -16.58
N ILE A 320 -10.79 18.59 -15.56
CA ILE A 320 -9.93 17.60 -14.88
C ILE A 320 -10.54 17.21 -13.52
N SER A 321 -10.52 15.93 -13.19
CA SER A 321 -10.73 15.43 -11.82
C SER A 321 -9.44 14.78 -11.32
N MET A 322 -8.95 15.15 -10.15
CA MET A 322 -7.66 14.68 -9.64
C MET A 322 -7.80 14.12 -8.22
N VAL A 323 -6.93 13.17 -7.86
CA VAL A 323 -6.81 12.67 -6.49
C VAL A 323 -6.49 13.81 -5.52
N ASP A 324 -7.21 13.87 -4.39
CA ASP A 324 -6.89 14.82 -3.30
C ASP A 324 -5.78 14.25 -2.41
N SER A 325 -4.55 14.38 -2.87
CA SER A 325 -3.34 14.02 -2.12
C SER A 325 -2.29 15.12 -2.26
N PRO A 326 -1.89 15.80 -1.18
CA PRO A 326 -0.92 16.89 -1.24
C PRO A 326 0.40 16.55 -1.93
N ARG A 327 0.94 15.36 -1.64
CA ARG A 327 2.18 14.88 -2.25
C ARG A 327 2.02 14.65 -3.76
N GLU A 328 0.86 14.17 -4.19
CA GLU A 328 0.61 13.89 -5.60
C GLU A 328 0.33 15.15 -6.40
N VAL A 329 -0.45 16.08 -5.83
CA VAL A 329 -0.81 17.35 -6.49
C VAL A 329 0.42 18.24 -6.63
N VAL A 330 1.15 18.49 -5.55
CA VAL A 330 2.38 19.29 -5.62
C VAL A 330 3.43 18.59 -6.47
N GLY A 331 3.56 17.26 -6.36
CA GLY A 331 4.48 16.48 -7.17
C GLY A 331 4.20 16.54 -8.67
N ALA A 332 2.93 16.55 -9.10
CA ALA A 332 2.57 16.75 -10.50
C ALA A 332 2.99 18.14 -11.01
N VAL A 333 2.84 19.18 -10.19
CA VAL A 333 3.33 20.54 -10.51
C VAL A 333 4.85 20.54 -10.60
N LEU A 334 5.55 19.89 -9.67
CA LEU A 334 7.00 19.79 -9.68
C LEU A 334 7.49 19.07 -10.94
N LYS A 335 6.88 17.94 -11.33
CA LYS A 335 7.23 17.25 -12.57
C LYS A 335 6.95 18.09 -13.82
N TYR A 336 5.83 18.80 -13.86
CA TYR A 336 5.56 19.78 -14.92
C TYR A 336 6.68 20.83 -15.03
N MET A 337 7.22 21.26 -13.89
CA MET A 337 8.34 22.21 -13.81
C MET A 337 9.74 21.55 -13.97
N GLY A 338 9.81 20.25 -14.26
CA GLY A 338 11.06 19.50 -14.40
C GLY A 338 11.74 19.08 -13.09
N GLY A 339 11.07 19.24 -11.95
CA GLY A 339 11.53 18.83 -10.62
C GLY A 339 11.14 17.40 -10.23
N SER A 340 11.50 17.00 -9.01
CA SER A 340 11.23 15.67 -8.44
C SER A 340 9.99 15.68 -7.54
N TYR A 341 9.29 14.54 -7.40
CA TYR A 341 8.27 14.35 -6.36
C TYR A 341 8.85 14.42 -4.93
N ASN A 342 10.18 14.29 -4.81
CA ASN A 342 10.91 14.21 -3.56
C ASN A 342 11.75 15.46 -3.27
N THR A 343 11.46 16.59 -3.94
CA THR A 343 12.12 17.87 -3.67
C THR A 343 12.02 18.25 -2.20
N LYS A 344 13.17 18.43 -1.55
CA LYS A 344 13.27 18.67 -0.09
C LYS A 344 13.26 20.15 0.23
N ASP A 345 13.89 20.97 -0.61
CA ASP A 345 13.88 22.42 -0.55
C ASP A 345 13.42 23.03 -1.89
N ILE A 346 12.18 23.51 -1.92
CA ILE A 346 11.59 24.12 -3.12
C ILE A 346 12.35 25.39 -3.55
N ASN A 347 12.86 26.19 -2.61
CA ASN A 347 13.53 27.45 -2.97
C ASN A 347 14.89 27.20 -3.61
N ALA A 348 15.59 26.16 -3.17
CA ALA A 348 16.91 25.82 -3.67
C ALA A 348 16.86 24.94 -4.93
N GLU A 349 15.91 24.00 -5.02
CA GLU A 349 15.90 22.96 -6.06
C GLU A 349 14.99 23.29 -7.25
N VAL A 350 14.04 24.23 -7.12
CA VAL A 350 13.05 24.52 -8.16
C VAL A 350 13.26 25.93 -8.72
N ASN A 351 13.31 26.02 -10.05
CA ASN A 351 13.44 27.32 -10.71
C ASN A 351 12.24 28.24 -10.37
N GLY A 352 12.55 29.45 -9.90
CA GLY A 352 11.57 30.42 -9.41
C GLY A 352 11.01 30.11 -8.02
N GLY A 353 11.52 29.07 -7.34
CA GLY A 353 11.22 28.75 -5.95
C GLY A 353 9.73 28.54 -5.65
N ARG A 354 9.35 28.86 -4.42
CA ARG A 354 7.97 28.65 -3.93
C ARG A 354 6.92 29.45 -4.71
N ASP A 355 7.25 30.65 -5.17
CA ASP A 355 6.30 31.51 -5.89
C ASP A 355 5.95 30.94 -7.27
N ALA A 356 6.93 30.38 -7.97
CA ALA A 356 6.68 29.70 -9.24
C ALA A 356 5.84 28.42 -9.06
N VAL A 357 6.10 27.63 -8.01
CA VAL A 357 5.29 26.44 -7.70
C VAL A 357 3.85 26.86 -7.36
N LYS A 358 3.68 27.89 -6.53
CA LYS A 358 2.37 28.42 -6.17
C LYS A 358 1.59 28.91 -7.39
N LEU A 359 2.24 29.65 -8.29
CA LEU A 359 1.63 30.12 -9.53
C LEU A 359 1.16 28.94 -10.40
N ASN A 360 2.03 27.95 -10.62
CA ASN A 360 1.68 26.79 -11.45
C ASN A 360 0.60 25.92 -10.82
N LEU A 361 0.58 25.80 -9.49
CA LEU A 361 -0.49 25.14 -8.76
C LEU A 361 -1.83 25.88 -8.93
N ALA A 362 -1.83 27.22 -8.89
CA ALA A 362 -3.03 28.02 -9.16
C ALA A 362 -3.52 27.86 -10.60
N LEU A 363 -2.61 27.75 -11.57
CA LEU A 363 -2.97 27.46 -12.96
C LEU A 363 -3.58 26.07 -13.10
N LEU A 364 -2.98 25.04 -12.49
CA LEU A 364 -3.53 23.69 -12.48
C LEU A 364 -4.91 23.66 -11.83
N ALA A 365 -5.09 24.33 -10.68
CA ALA A 365 -6.36 24.38 -9.97
C ALA A 365 -7.51 24.96 -10.81
N LYS A 366 -7.24 25.87 -11.77
CA LYS A 366 -8.25 26.35 -12.74
C LYS A 366 -8.70 25.27 -13.73
N GLN A 367 -7.83 24.31 -14.03
CA GLN A 367 -8.11 23.18 -14.92
C GLN A 367 -8.88 22.08 -14.17
N VAL A 368 -8.63 21.93 -12.87
CA VAL A 368 -9.26 20.92 -12.03
C VAL A 368 -10.64 21.37 -11.56
N ARG A 369 -11.65 20.57 -11.90
CA ARG A 369 -13.04 20.70 -11.40
C ARG A 369 -13.18 20.28 -9.94
N LEU A 370 -12.50 19.19 -9.56
CA LEU A 370 -12.47 18.69 -8.20
C LEU A 370 -11.19 17.93 -7.88
N PHE A 371 -10.72 18.14 -6.66
CA PHE A 371 -9.80 17.26 -5.97
C PHE A 371 -10.64 16.39 -5.02
N ASP A 372 -10.58 15.06 -5.18
CA ASP A 372 -11.27 14.15 -4.25
C ASP A 372 -10.56 12.79 -4.19
N SER A 373 -10.55 12.15 -3.02
CA SER A 373 -9.87 10.85 -2.83
C SER A 373 -10.72 9.62 -3.21
N ALA A 374 -12.04 9.75 -3.38
CA ALA A 374 -12.96 8.61 -3.62
C ALA A 374 -13.96 8.83 -4.78
N GLY A 375 -14.31 10.07 -5.07
CA GLY A 375 -15.32 10.52 -6.00
C GLY A 375 -14.75 11.11 -7.30
N TYR A 376 -13.44 11.32 -7.42
CA TYR A 376 -12.84 11.86 -8.64
C TYR A 376 -13.15 10.97 -9.87
N LEU A 377 -13.17 9.64 -9.70
CA LEU A 377 -13.57 8.70 -10.74
C LEU A 377 -15.07 8.71 -11.05
N LYS A 378 -15.93 9.14 -10.11
CA LYS A 378 -17.38 9.28 -10.37
C LYS A 378 -17.64 10.41 -11.35
N ALA A 379 -16.99 11.57 -11.16
CA ALA A 379 -17.09 12.69 -12.09
C ALA A 379 -16.58 12.32 -13.49
N PHE A 380 -15.46 11.59 -13.57
CA PHE A 380 -14.94 11.08 -14.83
C PHE A 380 -15.87 10.07 -15.49
N GLY A 381 -16.41 9.13 -14.71
CA GLY A 381 -17.39 8.14 -15.18
C GLY A 381 -18.64 8.78 -15.75
N ALA A 382 -19.22 9.76 -15.03
CA ALA A 382 -20.39 10.53 -15.44
C ALA A 382 -20.15 11.40 -16.68
N GLY A 383 -18.90 11.79 -16.95
CA GLY A 383 -18.54 12.65 -18.07
C GLY A 383 -18.49 14.13 -17.76
N ASP A 384 -18.61 14.49 -16.47
CA ASP A 384 -18.44 15.87 -15.98
C ASP A 384 -17.01 16.37 -16.22
N THR A 385 -16.04 15.47 -16.13
CA THR A 385 -14.63 15.68 -16.46
C THR A 385 -14.23 14.84 -17.67
N TRP A 386 -13.27 15.35 -18.44
CA TRP A 386 -12.71 14.69 -19.63
C TRP A 386 -11.41 13.98 -19.32
N VAL A 387 -10.75 14.38 -18.22
CA VAL A 387 -9.47 13.87 -17.77
C VAL A 387 -9.57 13.49 -16.30
N ALA A 388 -9.02 12.34 -15.91
CA ALA A 388 -8.84 11.92 -14.54
C ALA A 388 -7.38 11.63 -14.24
N VAL A 389 -6.88 12.12 -13.11
CA VAL A 389 -5.50 11.94 -12.66
C VAL A 389 -5.51 11.25 -11.30
N GLY A 390 -4.86 10.09 -11.20
CA GLY A 390 -4.93 9.27 -9.98
C GLY A 390 -4.10 8.00 -10.08
N TRP A 391 -4.17 7.17 -9.05
CA TRP A 391 -3.40 5.93 -8.99
C TRP A 391 -3.92 4.92 -10.02
N SER A 392 -2.99 4.26 -10.71
CA SER A 392 -3.30 3.17 -11.65
C SER A 392 -4.15 2.07 -11.03
N SER A 393 -4.05 1.85 -9.71
CA SER A 393 -4.88 0.88 -9.00
C SER A 393 -6.38 1.18 -9.08
N ASP A 394 -6.73 2.45 -9.16
CA ASP A 394 -8.11 2.91 -9.16
C ASP A 394 -8.60 3.16 -10.59
N ILE A 395 -7.76 3.80 -11.42
CA ILE A 395 -8.11 4.23 -12.77
C ILE A 395 -8.28 3.03 -13.72
N ILE A 396 -7.34 2.09 -13.74
CA ILE A 396 -7.32 1.02 -14.75
C ILE A 396 -8.58 0.14 -14.67
N PRO A 397 -9.03 -0.32 -13.48
CA PRO A 397 -10.26 -1.12 -13.37
C PRO A 397 -11.51 -0.41 -13.89
N VAL A 398 -11.60 0.91 -13.72
CA VAL A 398 -12.73 1.72 -14.20
C VAL A 398 -12.63 1.94 -15.71
N ALA A 399 -11.46 2.35 -16.20
CA ALA A 399 -11.24 2.67 -17.61
C ALA A 399 -11.53 1.48 -18.53
N LYS A 400 -11.20 0.26 -18.09
CA LYS A 400 -11.51 -0.99 -18.84
C LYS A 400 -12.99 -1.25 -19.10
N ARG A 401 -13.86 -0.70 -18.25
CA ARG A 401 -15.32 -0.87 -18.36
C ARG A 401 -15.92 0.21 -19.26
N MET A 402 -15.12 1.14 -19.76
CA MET A 402 -15.55 2.26 -20.57
C MET A 402 -15.03 2.10 -22.00
N SER A 403 -15.87 2.43 -22.97
CA SER A 403 -15.41 2.67 -24.34
C SER A 403 -14.86 4.09 -24.46
N ASN A 404 -13.89 4.31 -25.35
CA ASN A 404 -13.31 5.64 -25.64
C ASN A 404 -12.52 6.28 -24.48
N VAL A 405 -11.79 5.48 -23.72
CA VAL A 405 -10.85 5.96 -22.70
C VAL A 405 -9.45 5.48 -23.05
N ALA A 406 -8.47 6.38 -22.97
CA ALA A 406 -7.06 6.05 -22.96
C ALA A 406 -6.47 6.36 -21.59
N VAL A 407 -5.49 5.58 -21.16
CA VAL A 407 -4.77 5.74 -19.89
C VAL A 407 -3.29 5.81 -20.20
N ILE A 408 -2.60 6.84 -19.75
CA ILE A 408 -1.17 7.00 -19.98
C ILE A 408 -0.41 7.21 -18.67
N VAL A 409 0.81 6.71 -18.60
CA VAL A 409 1.83 7.25 -17.70
C VAL A 409 2.54 8.41 -18.40
N PRO A 410 2.68 9.59 -17.76
CA PRO A 410 3.35 10.76 -18.35
C PRO A 410 4.80 10.48 -18.78
N LYS A 411 5.20 10.99 -19.96
CA LYS A 411 6.55 10.78 -20.51
C LYS A 411 7.67 11.30 -19.59
N SER A 412 7.45 12.38 -18.85
CA SER A 412 8.40 12.93 -17.88
C SER A 412 8.51 12.13 -16.57
N GLY A 413 7.74 11.04 -16.44
CA GLY A 413 7.70 10.19 -15.24
C GLY A 413 6.62 10.62 -14.25
N ALA A 414 6.32 9.73 -13.31
CA ALA A 414 5.26 9.88 -12.33
C ALA A 414 5.66 9.28 -10.98
N SER A 415 4.90 9.57 -9.93
CA SER A 415 5.07 8.87 -8.66
C SER A 415 4.74 7.39 -8.81
N LEU A 416 5.51 6.56 -8.11
CA LEU A 416 5.26 5.15 -7.91
C LEU A 416 4.62 4.97 -6.53
N TRP A 417 3.67 4.05 -6.47
CA TRP A 417 3.06 3.59 -5.22
C TRP A 417 3.32 2.10 -5.04
N ALA A 418 3.38 1.65 -3.80
CA ALA A 418 3.52 0.24 -3.47
C ALA A 418 2.62 -0.16 -2.30
N ASP A 419 2.05 -1.36 -2.39
CA ASP A 419 1.48 -2.05 -1.26
C ASP A 419 2.48 -3.06 -0.73
N LEU A 420 2.66 -3.01 0.58
CA LEU A 420 3.71 -3.71 1.30
C LEU A 420 3.09 -4.62 2.37
N TRP A 421 3.66 -5.81 2.52
CA TRP A 421 3.47 -6.65 3.68
C TRP A 421 4.34 -6.16 4.81
N ALA A 422 3.78 -5.96 6.00
CA ALA A 422 4.50 -5.61 7.22
C ALA A 422 4.11 -6.53 8.37
N ILE A 423 5.01 -6.70 9.35
CA ILE A 423 4.76 -7.48 10.56
C ILE A 423 4.28 -6.53 11.66
N PRO A 424 3.05 -6.69 12.19
CA PRO A 424 2.57 -5.87 13.31
C PRO A 424 3.46 -6.02 14.55
N ALA A 425 3.72 -4.92 15.28
CA ALA A 425 4.46 -4.92 16.54
C ALA A 425 3.62 -5.43 17.72
N ALA A 426 3.04 -6.61 17.52
CA ALA A 426 2.19 -7.32 18.45
C ALA A 426 2.86 -7.55 19.81
N SER A 427 4.15 -7.84 19.79
CA SER A 427 5.01 -8.08 20.96
C SER A 427 5.02 -6.93 21.97
N LYS A 428 4.79 -5.70 21.53
CA LYS A 428 4.83 -4.49 22.38
C LYS A 428 3.58 -4.27 23.23
N ILE A 429 2.50 -5.03 22.99
CA ILE A 429 1.28 -4.93 23.79
C ILE A 429 1.14 -6.15 24.71
N GLN A 430 1.22 -5.92 26.01
CA GLN A 430 0.91 -6.91 27.03
C GLN A 430 -0.60 -7.23 27.00
N THR A 431 -0.98 -8.41 26.51
CA THR A 431 -2.38 -8.86 26.55
C THR A 431 -2.50 -10.38 26.54
N SER A 432 -3.41 -10.91 27.36
CA SER A 432 -3.84 -12.31 27.33
C SER A 432 -4.96 -12.57 26.30
N LYS A 433 -5.60 -11.51 25.78
CA LYS A 433 -6.81 -11.59 24.93
C LYS A 433 -6.55 -12.03 23.49
N ILE A 434 -5.30 -12.05 23.04
CA ILE A 434 -4.96 -12.51 21.68
C ILE A 434 -4.79 -14.03 21.60
N GLY A 435 -4.92 -14.77 22.70
CA GLY A 435 -4.96 -16.23 22.66
C GLY A 435 -3.79 -16.82 21.90
N GLY A 436 -2.58 -16.72 22.48
CA GLY A 436 -1.39 -17.38 21.94
C GLY A 436 -0.16 -16.51 21.69
N ARG A 437 -0.14 -15.24 22.12
CA ARG A 437 1.05 -14.34 22.04
C ARG A 437 2.23 -14.73 22.96
N VAL A 438 2.29 -15.99 23.39
CA VAL A 438 3.53 -16.59 23.90
C VAL A 438 4.41 -17.06 22.71
N ARG A 439 3.84 -17.26 21.52
CA ARG A 439 4.60 -17.43 20.27
C ARG A 439 4.74 -16.07 19.57
N GLY A 440 5.94 -15.76 19.12
CA GLY A 440 6.22 -14.65 18.20
C GLY A 440 5.48 -14.80 16.87
N PRO A 441 5.79 -13.98 15.85
CA PRO A 441 5.17 -14.05 14.53
C PRO A 441 5.13 -15.48 13.98
N SER A 442 4.07 -15.81 13.22
CA SER A 442 3.97 -17.12 12.55
C SER A 442 5.25 -17.44 11.77
N PRO A 443 5.80 -18.67 11.88
CA PRO A 443 6.98 -19.07 11.10
C PRO A 443 6.69 -19.14 9.59
N LEU A 444 5.42 -18.98 9.18
CA LEU A 444 5.00 -19.02 7.77
C LEU A 444 5.00 -17.64 7.09
N ILE A 445 5.40 -16.57 7.78
CA ILE A 445 5.43 -15.21 7.20
C ILE A 445 6.32 -15.15 5.96
N HIS A 446 7.57 -15.59 6.06
CA HIS A 446 8.50 -15.58 4.92
C HIS A 446 7.99 -16.48 3.78
N GLN A 447 7.39 -17.63 4.09
CA GLN A 447 6.80 -18.52 3.09
C GLN A 447 5.60 -17.89 2.37
N TRP A 448 4.79 -17.10 3.07
CA TRP A 448 3.69 -16.34 2.48
C TRP A 448 4.21 -15.24 1.54
N ILE A 449 5.24 -14.49 1.97
CA ILE A 449 5.88 -13.46 1.15
C ILE A 449 6.51 -14.07 -0.11
N GLU A 450 7.32 -15.12 0.06
CA GLU A 450 7.94 -15.88 -1.01
C GLU A 450 6.87 -16.37 -2.00
N PHE A 451 5.80 -16.99 -1.49
CA PHE A 451 4.68 -17.44 -2.30
C PHE A 451 4.07 -16.29 -3.13
N CYS A 452 3.84 -15.11 -2.53
CA CYS A 452 3.27 -13.96 -3.24
C CYS A 452 4.18 -13.41 -4.33
N LEU A 453 5.51 -13.54 -4.18
CA LEU A 453 6.51 -13.00 -5.08
C LEU A 453 6.99 -13.98 -6.16
N GLN A 454 6.56 -15.24 -6.12
CA GLN A 454 6.83 -16.22 -7.17
C GLN A 454 6.41 -15.71 -8.57
N ALA A 455 7.22 -16.02 -9.59
CA ALA A 455 6.94 -15.62 -10.98
C ALA A 455 5.56 -16.10 -11.48
N ALA A 456 5.08 -17.26 -11.03
CA ALA A 456 3.74 -17.77 -11.35
C ALA A 456 2.61 -16.84 -10.86
N ARG A 457 2.87 -16.05 -9.82
CA ARG A 457 1.94 -15.04 -9.27
C ARG A 457 1.95 -13.74 -10.04
N ALA A 458 2.83 -13.56 -11.03
CA ALA A 458 2.74 -12.43 -11.95
C ALA A 458 1.54 -12.53 -12.91
N LEU A 459 1.00 -13.73 -13.15
CA LEU A 459 -0.03 -13.97 -14.18
C LEU A 459 -1.32 -13.16 -13.96
N PRO A 460 -1.91 -13.07 -12.76
CA PRO A 460 -3.09 -12.24 -12.53
C PRO A 460 -2.88 -10.75 -12.80
N PHE A 461 -1.65 -10.24 -12.65
CA PHE A 461 -1.29 -8.87 -13.04
C PHE A 461 -1.18 -8.74 -14.57
N LYS A 462 -0.55 -9.70 -15.25
CA LYS A 462 -0.47 -9.73 -16.72
C LYS A 462 -1.82 -9.88 -17.41
N GLN A 463 -2.72 -10.67 -16.81
CA GLN A 463 -4.13 -10.78 -17.22
C GLN A 463 -4.97 -9.61 -16.70
N GLU A 464 -4.35 -8.75 -15.91
CA GLU A 464 -4.88 -7.53 -15.34
C GLU A 464 -6.21 -7.75 -14.58
N VAL A 465 -6.29 -8.89 -13.90
CA VAL A 465 -7.34 -9.29 -12.95
C VAL A 465 -7.17 -8.51 -11.66
N ILE A 466 -5.93 -8.30 -11.24
CA ILE A 466 -5.56 -7.42 -10.14
C ILE A 466 -5.01 -6.13 -10.74
N PRO A 467 -5.37 -4.96 -10.22
CA PRO A 467 -4.68 -3.72 -10.56
C PRO A 467 -3.19 -3.75 -10.17
N GLY A 468 -2.37 -2.94 -10.85
CA GLY A 468 -0.94 -2.80 -10.58
C GLY A 468 -0.08 -3.89 -11.22
N ALA A 469 1.15 -4.00 -10.75
CA ALA A 469 2.17 -4.91 -11.23
C ALA A 469 2.79 -5.73 -10.08
N SER A 470 3.38 -6.87 -10.44
CA SER A 470 4.13 -7.70 -9.50
C SER A 470 5.54 -7.11 -9.30
N PRO A 471 6.06 -7.04 -8.06
CA PRO A 471 7.41 -6.55 -7.79
C PRO A 471 8.53 -7.43 -8.37
N SER A 472 8.26 -8.73 -8.59
CA SER A 472 9.22 -9.67 -9.19
C SER A 472 9.21 -9.66 -10.71
N LEU A 473 8.24 -8.98 -11.34
CA LEU A 473 8.20 -8.86 -12.79
C LEU A 473 9.09 -7.70 -13.23
N GLN A 474 10.26 -8.02 -13.78
CA GLN A 474 11.08 -7.03 -14.48
C GLN A 474 10.28 -6.50 -15.68
N ALA A 475 10.32 -5.18 -15.89
CA ALA A 475 9.67 -4.47 -17.01
C ALA A 475 10.13 -4.93 -18.41
N HIS A 476 11.08 -5.87 -18.48
CA HIS A 476 11.69 -6.43 -19.69
C HIS A 476 10.99 -7.68 -20.25
N SER A 477 9.98 -8.25 -19.56
CA SER A 477 9.29 -9.47 -20.02
C SER A 477 8.23 -9.17 -21.09
N ASN A 478 8.67 -8.85 -22.31
CA ASN A 478 7.83 -8.38 -23.43
C ASN A 478 7.03 -9.47 -24.16
N ASN A 479 7.30 -10.76 -23.94
CA ASN A 479 6.90 -11.80 -24.89
C ASN A 479 5.63 -12.60 -24.55
N VAL A 480 4.97 -12.37 -23.41
CA VAL A 480 3.84 -13.22 -22.96
C VAL A 480 2.46 -12.59 -23.26
N THR A 481 2.41 -11.31 -23.64
CA THR A 481 1.17 -10.53 -23.69
C THR A 481 0.32 -10.77 -24.96
N ALA A 482 0.94 -11.26 -26.05
CA ALA A 482 0.30 -11.34 -27.36
C ALA A 482 -0.73 -12.49 -27.48
N GLU A 483 -0.48 -13.67 -26.89
CA GLU A 483 -1.38 -14.83 -27.04
C GLU A 483 -2.52 -14.87 -26.00
N LEU A 484 -2.30 -14.37 -24.77
CA LEU A 484 -3.25 -14.53 -23.65
C LEU A 484 -4.44 -13.54 -23.65
N THR A 485 -4.47 -12.55 -24.55
CA THR A 485 -5.46 -11.46 -24.55
C THR A 485 -6.39 -11.47 -25.76
N LYS A 486 -6.41 -12.55 -26.55
CA LYS A 486 -7.28 -12.70 -27.72
C LYS A 486 -8.76 -12.53 -27.32
N GLY A 487 -9.41 -11.45 -27.79
CA GLY A 487 -10.85 -11.20 -27.63
C GLY A 487 -11.29 -10.29 -26.48
N ARG A 488 -10.38 -9.75 -25.65
CA ARG A 488 -10.74 -8.74 -24.62
C ARG A 488 -10.62 -7.32 -25.19
N PRO A 489 -11.53 -6.37 -24.86
CA PRO A 489 -11.32 -4.96 -25.17
C PRO A 489 -10.00 -4.51 -24.53
N ARG A 490 -8.99 -4.22 -25.36
CA ARG A 490 -7.72 -3.70 -24.88
C ARG A 490 -7.91 -2.23 -24.54
N LEU A 491 -7.67 -1.88 -23.27
CA LEU A 491 -7.56 -0.49 -22.86
C LEU A 491 -6.45 0.16 -23.69
N ASN A 492 -6.71 1.34 -24.28
CA ASN A 492 -5.65 2.09 -24.95
C ASN A 492 -4.69 2.64 -23.90
N THR A 493 -3.48 2.08 -23.81
CA THR A 493 -2.53 2.44 -22.76
C THR A 493 -1.09 2.26 -23.21
N ASN A 494 -0.21 3.11 -22.68
CA ASN A 494 1.24 2.94 -22.80
C ASN A 494 1.84 2.10 -21.66
N LEU A 495 1.06 1.66 -20.66
CA LEU A 495 1.56 0.80 -19.59
C LEU A 495 1.80 -0.64 -20.07
N ILE A 496 2.84 -1.29 -19.55
CA ILE A 496 3.20 -2.68 -19.84
C ILE A 496 2.91 -3.52 -18.61
N GLY A 497 1.89 -4.37 -18.68
CA GLY A 497 1.52 -5.25 -17.55
C GLY A 497 1.16 -4.50 -16.26
N GLY A 498 0.58 -3.30 -16.38
CA GLY A 498 0.21 -2.45 -15.25
C GLY A 498 1.35 -1.57 -14.70
N ALA A 499 2.55 -1.64 -15.27
CA ALA A 499 3.71 -0.83 -14.90
C ALA A 499 4.09 0.19 -15.99
N PRO A 500 4.83 1.27 -15.65
CA PRO A 500 5.43 2.15 -16.64
C PRO A 500 6.40 1.40 -17.59
N PRO A 501 6.48 1.77 -18.87
CA PRO A 501 7.55 1.31 -19.76
C PRO A 501 8.94 1.61 -19.19
N PRO A 502 9.98 0.81 -19.51
CA PRO A 502 11.34 1.02 -18.97
C PRO A 502 11.86 2.46 -19.10
N GLU A 503 11.70 3.07 -20.28
CA GLU A 503 12.13 4.46 -20.57
C GLU A 503 11.43 5.52 -19.71
N ILE A 504 10.22 5.25 -19.23
CA ILE A 504 9.45 6.13 -18.34
C ILE A 504 9.71 5.77 -16.88
N ALA A 505 9.88 4.47 -16.58
CA ALA A 505 10.11 3.95 -15.23
C ALA A 505 11.38 4.52 -14.58
N GLU A 506 12.42 4.81 -15.36
CA GLU A 506 13.64 5.48 -14.89
C GLU A 506 13.39 6.91 -14.39
N ARG A 507 12.37 7.58 -14.92
CA ARG A 507 11.94 8.94 -14.51
C ARG A 507 10.86 8.93 -13.43
N CYS A 508 10.31 7.75 -13.15
CA CYS A 508 9.34 7.52 -12.08
C CYS A 508 10.02 7.33 -10.73
N GLU A 509 9.38 7.82 -9.67
CA GLU A 509 9.98 7.92 -8.34
C GLU A 509 9.04 7.33 -7.29
N PHE A 510 9.53 6.48 -6.41
CA PHE A 510 8.77 6.19 -5.19
C PHE A 510 8.72 7.45 -4.32
N LEU A 511 7.61 7.66 -3.63
CA LEU A 511 7.52 8.76 -2.67
C LEU A 511 8.41 8.46 -1.47
N GLU A 512 9.44 9.28 -1.31
CA GLU A 512 10.35 9.19 -0.17
C GLU A 512 9.77 9.93 1.04
N PRO A 513 10.17 9.52 2.26
CA PRO A 513 10.00 10.31 3.47
C PRO A 513 10.50 11.75 3.27
N LEU A 514 9.63 12.73 3.54
CA LEU A 514 10.00 14.14 3.58
C LEU A 514 9.99 14.63 5.03
N SER A 515 10.77 15.68 5.29
CA SER A 515 10.82 16.35 6.59
C SER A 515 9.47 17.02 6.91
N ASN A 516 9.19 17.24 8.21
CA ASN A 516 7.96 17.90 8.63
C ASN A 516 7.87 19.35 8.13
N SER A 517 9.00 20.05 7.96
CA SER A 517 9.01 21.39 7.37
C SER A 517 8.63 21.35 5.89
N THR A 518 9.23 20.45 5.11
CA THR A 518 8.89 20.27 3.68
C THR A 518 7.40 19.92 3.50
N LEU A 519 6.87 19.01 4.32
CA LEU A 519 5.44 18.67 4.28
C LEU A 519 4.54 19.86 4.64
N SER A 520 4.95 20.68 5.61
CA SER A 520 4.23 21.91 5.97
C SER A 520 4.22 22.92 4.82
N ASP A 521 5.32 23.04 4.08
CA ASP A 521 5.40 23.89 2.89
C ASP A 521 4.42 23.42 1.80
N TYR A 522 4.35 22.11 1.55
CA TYR A 522 3.43 21.55 0.55
C TYR A 522 1.97 21.81 0.94
N LEU A 523 1.63 21.64 2.22
CA LEU A 523 0.30 21.95 2.74
C LEU A 523 -0.02 23.45 2.62
N TRP A 524 0.95 24.32 2.91
CA TRP A 524 0.79 25.76 2.76
C TRP A 524 0.53 26.15 1.30
N LEU A 525 1.27 25.55 0.34
CA LEU A 525 1.06 25.79 -1.09
C LEU A 525 -0.37 25.47 -1.51
N ILE A 526 -0.88 24.29 -1.12
CA ILE A 526 -2.25 23.87 -1.44
C ILE A 526 -3.28 24.79 -0.80
N ALA A 527 -3.09 25.13 0.47
CA ALA A 527 -3.98 26.04 1.17
C ALA A 527 -3.99 27.44 0.53
N SER A 528 -2.86 27.88 -0.02
CA SER A 528 -2.72 29.22 -0.62
C SER A 528 -3.43 29.39 -1.97
N VAL A 529 -3.81 28.29 -2.62
CA VAL A 529 -4.52 28.28 -3.92
C VAL A 529 -6.03 28.15 -3.73
N GLN A 530 -6.50 27.80 -2.54
CA GLN A 530 -7.93 27.71 -2.23
C GLN A 530 -8.48 29.08 -1.82
N GLU A 531 -9.30 29.68 -2.67
CA GLU A 531 -10.19 30.80 -2.29
C GLU A 531 -11.20 30.29 -1.23
N PRO A 532 -11.70 31.15 -0.31
CA PRO A 532 -12.49 30.75 0.86
C PRO A 532 -13.91 30.20 0.56
N GLY A 533 -14.20 29.77 -0.67
CA GLY A 533 -15.44 29.10 -1.05
C GLY A 533 -15.12 27.78 -1.75
N HIS A 534 -15.64 26.67 -1.20
CA HIS A 534 -15.48 25.28 -1.66
C HIS A 534 -14.24 24.52 -1.16
N GLY A 535 -14.31 24.12 0.12
CA GLY A 535 -14.28 22.69 0.43
C GLY A 535 -12.93 21.97 0.47
N LEU A 536 -11.97 22.44 1.27
CA LEU A 536 -10.89 21.58 1.82
C LEU A 536 -10.54 21.91 3.29
N VAL A 537 -10.94 23.09 3.77
CA VAL A 537 -10.66 23.57 5.14
C VAL A 537 -11.34 22.73 6.24
N HIS A 538 -12.46 22.05 5.96
CA HIS A 538 -13.19 21.37 7.04
C HIS A 538 -12.56 20.03 7.48
N LYS A 539 -11.83 19.31 6.60
CA LYS A 539 -11.20 18.03 6.94
C LYS A 539 -9.76 18.18 7.47
N VAL A 540 -8.96 19.06 6.87
CA VAL A 540 -7.55 19.26 7.27
C VAL A 540 -7.44 19.90 8.65
N ARG A 541 -8.35 20.83 8.99
CA ARG A 541 -8.41 21.43 10.34
C ARG A 541 -8.75 20.42 11.42
N GLN A 542 -9.55 19.38 11.11
CA GLN A 542 -9.82 18.28 12.05
C GLN A 542 -8.62 17.34 12.20
N TYR A 543 -7.88 17.06 11.12
CA TYR A 543 -6.67 16.23 11.18
C TYR A 543 -5.58 16.89 12.04
N ILE A 544 -5.34 18.19 11.86
CA ILE A 544 -4.39 18.97 12.69
C ILE A 544 -4.89 19.11 14.13
N SER A 545 -6.18 19.40 14.36
CA SER A 545 -6.70 19.50 15.73
C SER A 545 -6.64 18.15 16.46
N SER A 546 -6.74 17.03 15.74
CA SER A 546 -6.56 15.69 16.32
C SER A 546 -5.09 15.37 16.61
N MET A 547 -4.14 15.73 15.74
CA MET A 547 -2.72 15.44 15.94
C MET A 547 -2.06 16.37 16.97
N VAL A 548 -2.41 17.66 16.98
CA VAL A 548 -1.87 18.65 17.94
C VAL A 548 -2.47 18.43 19.34
N LYS A 549 -3.77 18.10 19.47
CA LYS A 549 -4.35 17.75 20.78
C LYS A 549 -3.81 16.42 21.32
N LEU A 550 -3.45 15.47 20.44
CA LEU A 550 -2.84 14.21 20.86
C LEU A 550 -1.39 14.42 21.32
N SER A 551 -0.59 15.22 20.60
CA SER A 551 0.78 15.58 20.99
C SER A 551 0.83 16.38 22.29
N GLY A 552 -0.05 17.39 22.45
CA GLY A 552 -0.08 18.22 23.67
C GLY A 552 -0.55 17.48 24.93
N ARG A 553 -1.42 16.46 24.80
CA ARG A 553 -1.96 15.70 25.95
C ARG A 553 -1.04 14.56 26.40
N ILE A 554 -0.04 14.20 25.60
CA ILE A 554 0.99 13.21 25.92
C ILE A 554 2.14 13.87 26.68
N ASN A 555 2.56 15.07 26.26
CA ASN A 555 3.62 15.82 26.97
C ASN A 555 3.19 16.27 28.38
N SER A 556 1.90 16.46 28.64
CA SER A 556 1.40 16.82 29.99
C SER A 556 1.14 15.61 30.91
N LYS A 557 1.44 14.38 30.47
CA LYS A 557 1.29 13.15 31.27
C LYS A 557 2.61 12.39 31.49
N LEU A 558 3.71 12.93 30.97
CA LEU A 558 5.07 12.40 31.10
C LEU A 558 6.03 13.36 31.83
N THR A 559 5.47 14.42 32.43
CA THR A 559 6.06 15.23 33.52
C THR A 559 5.14 15.11 34.72
#